data_AF-A0A8D9VVC8-F1
#
_entry.id   AF-A0A8D9VVC8-F1
#
_cell.length_a   1.000
_cell.length_b   1.000
_cell.length_c   1.000
_cell.angle_alpha   90.00
_cell.angle_beta   90.00
_cell.angle_gamma   90.00
#
_symmetry.space_group_name_H-M   'P 1'
#
loop_
_entity.id
_entity.type
_entity.pdbx_description
1 polymer ?
#
loop_
_entity_poly.entity_id
_entity_poly.type
_entity_poly.pdbx_seq_one_letter_code
_entity_poly.pdbx_strand_id
1 'polypeptide(L)'
;MGGMGMCMGCVMTSALTVVGKAKQSQGNAILNTLQQFAGAIGTSLVAMIVAASQSHLHTTRRISTAIGTQEAFGMLTIFCIIIWISYYRSVKK
;
A
#
# COMPACT_ATOMS: atom_id res chain seq x y z
N MET A 1 -5.85 4.11 -11.30
CA MET A 1 -6.68 4.54 -10.15
C MET A 1 -7.93 3.68 -9.91
N GLY A 2 -8.23 2.67 -10.74
CA GLY A 2 -9.46 1.86 -10.56
C GLY A 2 -9.52 1.02 -9.28
N GLY A 3 -8.40 0.46 -8.80
CA GLY A 3 -8.38 -0.45 -7.65
C GLY A 3 -8.65 0.21 -6.29
N MET A 4 -8.05 1.37 -6.02
CA MET A 4 -8.28 2.09 -4.75
C MET A 4 -9.74 2.56 -4.62
N GLY A 5 -10.36 3.02 -5.71
CA GLY A 5 -11.76 3.49 -5.69
C GLY A 5 -12.77 2.40 -5.31
N MET A 6 -12.54 1.15 -5.72
CA MET A 6 -13.47 0.03 -5.45
C MET A 6 -13.43 -0.43 -3.98
N CYS A 7 -12.24 -0.50 -3.37
CA CYS A 7 -12.11 -1.02 -2.00
C CYS A 7 -12.19 0.07 -0.93
N MET A 8 -11.56 1.23 -1.19
CA MET A 8 -11.33 2.23 -0.14
C MET A 8 -12.63 2.95 0.26
N GLY A 9 -13.53 3.21 -0.69
CA GLY A 9 -14.84 3.81 -0.41
C GLY A 9 -15.75 2.91 0.42
N CYS A 10 -15.80 1.62 0.09
CA CYS A 10 -16.58 0.61 0.84
C CYS A 10 -16.02 0.42 2.26
N VAL A 11 -14.69 0.30 2.41
CA VAL A 11 -14.04 0.14 3.72
C VAL A 11 -14.24 1.37 4.60
N MET A 12 -14.09 2.57 4.03
CA MET A 12 -14.30 3.83 4.76
C MET A 12 -15.76 3.97 5.22
N THR A 13 -16.72 3.66 4.36
CA THR A 13 -18.15 3.70 4.69
C THR A 13 -18.50 2.70 5.79
N SER A 14 -18.00 1.47 5.70
CA SER A 14 -18.20 0.44 6.73
C SER A 14 -17.57 0.84 8.07
N ALA A 15 -16.34 1.38 8.06
CA ALA A 15 -15.66 1.82 9.28
C ALA A 15 -16.40 2.98 9.97
N LEU A 16 -16.90 3.95 9.20
CA LEU A 16 -17.67 5.08 9.72
C LEU A 16 -19.05 4.66 10.24
N THR A 17 -19.65 3.62 9.65
CA THR A 17 -20.92 3.04 10.13
C THR A 17 -20.77 2.42 11.52
N VAL A 18 -19.63 1.76 11.79
CA VAL A 18 -19.32 1.16 13.11
C VAL A 18 -19.05 2.21 14.19
N VAL A 19 -18.48 3.36 13.83
CA VAL A 19 -18.11 4.45 14.77
C VAL A 19 -19.30 5.34 15.16
N GLY A 20 -20.38 5.34 14.38
CA GLY A 20 -21.62 6.10 14.65
C GLY A 20 -21.55 7.58 14.26
N LYS A 21 -22.72 8.17 13.98
CA LYS A 21 -22.86 9.53 13.38
C LYS A 21 -22.17 10.65 14.18
N ALA A 22 -22.14 10.55 15.50
CA ALA A 22 -21.55 11.58 16.36
C ALA A 22 -20.02 11.70 16.22
N LYS A 23 -19.34 10.62 15.82
CA LYS A 23 -17.87 10.58 15.67
C LYS A 23 -17.41 10.47 14.21
N GLN A 24 -18.34 10.62 13.27
CA GLN A 24 -18.09 10.42 11.84
C GLN A 24 -17.06 11.42 11.27
N SER A 25 -17.08 12.68 11.71
CA SER A 25 -16.10 13.70 11.30
C SER A 25 -14.67 13.34 11.74
N GLN A 26 -14.50 12.91 12.99
CA GLN A 26 -13.19 12.47 13.52
C GLN A 26 -12.73 11.17 12.85
N GLY A 27 -13.65 10.20 12.66
CA GLY A 27 -13.36 8.97 11.94
C GLY A 27 -12.90 9.23 10.50
N ASN A 28 -13.52 10.19 9.81
CA ASN A 28 -13.15 10.56 8.45
C ASN A 28 -11.75 11.18 8.39
N ALA A 29 -11.42 12.04 9.35
CA ALA A 29 -10.09 12.62 9.47
C ALA A 29 -9.02 11.53 9.71
N ILE A 30 -9.25 10.62 10.66
CA ILE A 30 -8.33 9.50 10.95
C ILE A 30 -8.13 8.61 9.72
N LEU A 31 -9.22 8.23 9.05
CA LEU A 31 -9.15 7.39 7.85
C LEU A 31 -8.37 8.09 6.73
N ASN A 32 -8.62 9.37 6.49
CA ASN A 32 -7.85 10.13 5.50
C ASN A 32 -6.36 10.25 5.86
N THR A 33 -6.02 10.48 7.13
CA THR A 33 -4.61 10.52 7.57
C THR A 33 -3.95 9.16 7.42
N LEU A 34 -4.64 8.07 7.76
CA LEU A 34 -4.13 6.71 7.56
C LEU A 34 -3.90 6.40 6.08
N GLN A 35 -4.79 6.86 5.20
CA GLN A 35 -4.62 6.68 3.76
C GLN A 35 -3.40 7.44 3.21
N GLN A 36 -3.22 8.70 3.62
CA GLN A 36 -2.06 9.49 3.22
C GLN A 36 -0.76 8.90 3.77
N PHE A 37 -0.78 8.45 5.03
CA PHE A 37 0.35 7.79 5.67
C PHE A 37 0.72 6.48 4.97
N ALA A 38 -0.26 5.62 4.69
CA ALA A 38 -0.05 4.38 3.96
C ALA A 38 0.49 4.62 2.54
N GLY A 39 -0.02 5.66 1.87
CA GLY A 39 0.50 6.09 0.56
C GLY A 39 1.95 6.55 0.63
N ALA A 40 2.31 7.36 1.63
CA ALA A 40 3.67 7.86 1.83
C ALA A 40 4.66 6.74 2.19
N ILE A 41 4.27 5.79 3.02
CA ILE A 41 5.10 4.62 3.34
C ILE A 41 5.31 3.75 2.11
N GLY A 42 4.24 3.46 1.35
CA GLY A 42 4.31 2.60 0.18
C GLY A 42 5.29 3.11 -0.89
N THR A 43 5.26 4.42 -1.16
CA THR A 43 6.20 5.04 -2.12
C THR A 43 7.62 5.09 -1.57
N SER A 44 7.81 5.43 -0.30
CA SER A 44 9.12 5.51 0.34
C SER A 44 9.82 4.15 0.40
N LEU A 45 9.08 3.08 0.68
CA LEU A 45 9.61 1.72 0.72
C LEU A 45 10.12 1.26 -0.65
N VAL A 46 9.33 1.51 -1.71
CA VAL A 46 9.73 1.20 -3.10
C VAL A 46 10.94 2.02 -3.52
N ALA A 47 10.95 3.33 -3.21
CA ALA A 47 12.08 4.22 -3.51
C ALA A 47 13.36 3.77 -2.80
N MET A 48 13.26 3.33 -1.54
CA MET A 48 14.39 2.79 -0.78
C MET A 48 14.98 1.53 -1.44
N ILE A 49 14.14 0.62 -1.94
CA ILE A 49 14.60 -0.61 -2.61
C ILE A 49 15.29 -0.29 -3.93
N VAL A 50 14.72 0.62 -4.71
CA VAL A 50 15.35 1.09 -5.95
C VAL A 50 16.68 1.76 -5.65
N ALA A 51 16.76 2.61 -4.62
CA ALA A 51 17.99 3.27 -4.19
C ALA A 51 19.05 2.27 -3.66
N ALA A 52 18.63 1.24 -2.93
CA ALA A 52 19.51 0.16 -2.47
C ALA A 52 20.05 -0.66 -3.64
N SER A 53 19.25 -0.91 -4.67
CA SER A 53 19.72 -1.55 -5.90
C SER A 53 20.71 -0.67 -6.67
N GLN A 54 20.50 0.65 -6.66
CA GLN A 54 21.43 1.67 -7.21
C GLN A 54 22.77 1.73 -6.49
N SER A 55 22.81 1.53 -5.18
CA SER A 55 24.08 1.51 -4.44
C SER A 55 24.84 0.20 -4.55
N HIS A 56 24.14 -0.93 -4.75
CA HIS A 56 24.75 -2.27 -4.78
C HIS A 56 25.34 -2.63 -6.15
N LEU A 57 24.75 -2.12 -7.24
CA LEU A 57 25.23 -2.36 -8.61
C LEU A 57 26.10 -1.20 -9.07
N HIS A 58 27.42 -1.40 -9.11
CA HIS A 58 28.42 -0.47 -9.68
C HIS A 58 28.36 -0.35 -11.22
N THR A 59 27.16 -0.37 -11.79
CA THR A 59 26.86 -0.34 -13.23
C THR A 59 26.15 0.97 -13.59
N THR A 60 26.07 1.30 -14.88
CA THR A 60 25.23 2.38 -15.42
C THR A 60 23.87 2.50 -14.71
N ARG A 61 23.59 3.70 -14.17
CA ARG A 61 22.38 4.04 -13.39
C ARG A 61 21.07 3.55 -14.01
N ARG A 62 20.97 3.50 -15.35
CA ARG A 62 19.78 2.95 -16.06
C ARG A 62 19.55 1.46 -15.78
N ILE A 63 20.59 0.63 -15.86
CA ILE A 63 20.46 -0.82 -15.69
C ILE A 63 20.14 -1.15 -14.23
N SER A 64 20.83 -0.49 -13.30
CA SER A 64 20.58 -0.69 -11.87
C SER A 64 19.18 -0.22 -11.44
N THR A 65 18.66 0.88 -12.01
CA THR A 65 17.27 1.30 -11.76
C THR A 65 16.28 0.27 -12.30
N ALA A 66 16.51 -0.28 -13.51
CA ALA A 66 15.63 -1.29 -14.08
C ALA A 66 15.56 -2.55 -13.19
N ILE A 67 16.71 -3.03 -12.72
CA ILE A 67 16.78 -4.18 -11.80
C ILE A 67 16.09 -3.82 -10.48
N GLY A 68 16.39 -2.68 -9.88
CA GLY A 68 15.75 -2.23 -8.63
C GLY A 68 14.23 -2.09 -8.74
N THR A 69 13.71 -1.63 -9.88
CA THR A 69 12.27 -1.57 -10.11
C THR A 69 11.64 -2.95 -10.24
N GLN A 70 12.35 -3.92 -10.83
CA GLN A 70 11.88 -5.30 -10.94
C GLN A 70 11.82 -5.98 -9.56
N GLU A 71 12.84 -5.78 -8.73
CA GLU A 71 12.88 -6.24 -7.34
C GLU A 71 11.75 -5.60 -6.50
N ALA A 72 11.54 -4.29 -6.64
CA ALA A 72 10.44 -3.61 -5.98
C ALA A 72 9.06 -4.14 -6.42
N PHE A 73 8.88 -4.43 -7.71
CA PHE A 73 7.67 -5.07 -8.23
C PHE A 73 7.47 -6.48 -7.68
N GLY A 74 8.55 -7.26 -7.56
CA GLY A 74 8.54 -8.58 -6.94
C GLY A 74 8.06 -8.51 -5.49
N MET A 75 8.61 -7.60 -4.69
CA MET A 75 8.19 -7.38 -3.31
C MET A 75 6.71 -6.96 -3.21
N LEU A 76 6.26 -6.01 -4.02
CA LEU A 76 4.86 -5.58 -4.03
C LEU A 76 3.92 -6.75 -4.40
N THR A 77 4.34 -7.62 -5.31
CA THR A 77 3.60 -8.83 -5.68
C THR A 77 3.47 -9.80 -4.50
N ILE A 78 4.55 -10.00 -3.73
CA ILE A 78 4.53 -10.81 -2.51
C ILE A 78 3.55 -10.22 -1.48
N PHE A 79 3.56 -8.90 -1.26
CA PHE A 79 2.59 -8.25 -0.38
C PHE A 79 1.15 -8.42 -0.86
N CYS A 80 0.88 -8.32 -2.16
CA CYS A 80 -0.44 -8.61 -2.72
C CYS A 80 -0.88 -10.05 -2.43
N ILE A 81 0.02 -11.03 -2.57
CA ILE A 81 -0.28 -12.44 -2.26
C ILE A 81 -0.56 -12.63 -0.77
N ILE A 82 0.24 -12.01 0.12
CA ILE A 82 0.02 -12.07 1.56
C ILE A 82 -1.34 -11.48 1.94
N ILE A 83 -1.68 -10.31 1.39
CA ILE A 83 -2.99 -9.66 1.62
C ILE A 83 -4.12 -10.56 1.12
N TRP A 84 -3.96 -11.14 -0.07
CA TRP A 84 -4.94 -12.04 -0.65
C TRP A 84 -5.14 -13.29 0.23
N ILE A 85 -4.06 -13.96 0.65
CA ILE A 85 -4.12 -15.10 1.58
C ILE A 85 -4.76 -14.69 2.92
N SER A 86 -4.36 -13.54 3.48
CA SER A 86 -4.90 -13.02 4.73
C SER A 86 -6.40 -12.78 4.63
N TYR A 87 -6.86 -12.16 3.54
CA TYR A 87 -8.28 -11.98 3.26
C TYR A 87 -9.02 -13.32 3.20
N TYR A 88 -8.51 -14.29 2.44
CA TYR A 88 -9.13 -15.61 2.36
C TYR A 88 -9.09 -16.40 3.68
N ARG A 89 -8.13 -16.11 4.58
CA ARG A 89 -8.08 -16.72 5.92
C ARG A 89 -8.99 -16.02 6.91
N SER A 90 -9.09 -14.69 6.86
CA SER A 90 -9.92 -13.89 7.77
C SER A 90 -11.40 -13.91 7.37
N VAL A 91 -11.70 -14.15 6.09
CA VAL A 91 -13.05 -14.29 5.53
C VAL A 91 -13.36 -15.77 5.24
N LYS A 92 -12.83 -16.69 6.06
CA LYS A 92 -13.31 -18.07 6.11
C LYS A 92 -14.37 -18.18 7.20
N LYS A 93 -15.63 -18.15 6.72
CA LYS A 93 -16.93 -18.43 7.37
C LYS A 93 -17.17 -17.85 8.76
#